data_AF-A0A2G8QT31-F1
#
_entry.id   AF-A0A2G8QT31-F1
#
_cell.length_a   1.000
_cell.length_b   1.000
_cell.length_c   1.000
_cell.angle_alpha   90.00
_cell.angle_beta   90.00
_cell.angle_gamma   90.00
#
_symmetry.space_group_name_H-M   'P 1'
#
loop_
_entity.id
_entity.type
_entity.pdbx_description
1 polymer ?
#
loop_
_entity_poly.entity_id
_entity_poly.type
_entity_poly.pdbx_seq_one_letter_code
_entity_poly.pdbx_strand_id
1 'polypeptide(L)'
;MAEQKVIKSEVVELDYKKFENLTFENCTLVFKGGRPPELTDVTISECEFVFEGSAMNTVQMMQLIAHGGDGALVVNGMLDLKGWKEGNV
;
A
#
# COMPACT_ATOMS: atom_id res chain seq x y z
N MET A 1 1.39 -9.53 28.14
CA MET A 1 1.42 -9.41 26.68
C MET A 1 0.40 -8.33 26.35
N ALA A 2 0.80 -7.21 25.75
CA ALA A 2 -0.11 -6.11 25.47
C ALA A 2 -1.13 -6.54 24.40
N GLU A 3 -2.40 -6.19 24.59
CA GLU A 3 -3.46 -6.51 23.64
C GLU A 3 -3.33 -5.56 22.44
N GLN A 4 -3.00 -6.11 21.27
CA GLN A 4 -2.89 -5.36 20.03
C GLN A 4 -4.29 -5.11 19.47
N LYS A 5 -4.59 -3.86 19.09
CA LYS A 5 -5.92 -3.51 18.54
C LYS A 5 -6.13 -4.24 17.21
N VAL A 6 -7.29 -4.85 17.00
CA VAL A 6 -7.62 -5.50 15.72
C VAL A 6 -8.80 -4.80 15.07
N ILE A 7 -8.64 -4.42 13.80
CA ILE A 7 -9.68 -3.85 12.93
C ILE A 7 -10.03 -4.93 11.90
N LYS A 8 -11.31 -5.32 11.82
CA LYS A 8 -11.75 -6.45 11.01
C LYS A 8 -12.86 -6.09 10.03
N SER A 9 -12.76 -6.55 8.78
CA SER A 9 -13.84 -6.45 7.78
C SER A 9 -14.35 -5.01 7.55
N GLU A 10 -13.46 -4.03 7.69
CA GLU A 10 -13.77 -2.61 7.48
C GLU A 10 -13.16 -2.08 6.18
N VAL A 11 -13.78 -1.03 5.65
CA VAL A 11 -13.20 -0.19 4.60
C VAL A 11 -12.46 0.96 5.28
N VAL A 12 -11.15 1.04 5.11
CA VAL A 12 -10.28 1.98 5.82
C VAL A 12 -9.58 2.90 4.82
N GLU A 13 -9.88 4.20 4.91
CA GLU A 13 -9.13 5.21 4.16
C GLU A 13 -7.76 5.46 4.80
N LEU A 14 -6.71 5.37 3.99
CA LEU A 14 -5.32 5.46 4.44
C LEU A 14 -4.76 6.89 4.42
N ASP A 15 -5.27 7.74 3.54
CA ASP A 15 -4.71 9.07 3.30
C ASP A 15 -4.61 9.90 4.59
N TYR A 16 -3.41 10.44 4.85
CA TYR A 16 -3.09 11.29 6.01
C TYR A 16 -3.27 10.62 7.39
N LYS A 17 -3.45 9.28 7.45
CA LYS A 17 -3.64 8.57 8.72
C LYS A 17 -2.32 8.12 9.33
N LYS A 18 -2.35 7.95 10.65
CA LYS A 18 -1.30 7.27 11.41
C LYS A 18 -1.92 6.05 12.10
N PHE A 19 -1.28 4.89 11.95
CA PHE A 19 -1.67 3.64 12.57
C PHE A 19 -0.48 3.08 13.35
N GLU A 20 -0.72 2.70 14.60
CA GLU A 20 0.32 2.26 15.52
C GLU A 20 -0.16 1.07 16.36
N ASN A 21 0.66 0.02 16.44
CA ASN A 21 0.43 -1.18 17.26
C ASN A 21 -0.97 -1.80 17.06
N LEU A 22 -1.31 -2.15 15.82
CA LEU A 22 -2.61 -2.73 15.47
C LEU A 22 -2.53 -3.74 14.32
N THR A 23 -3.59 -4.52 14.15
CA THR A 23 -3.75 -5.48 13.05
C THR A 23 -4.98 -5.13 12.23
N PHE A 24 -4.83 -5.06 10.91
CA PHE A 24 -5.94 -5.10 9.96
C PHE A 24 -6.16 -6.55 9.51
N GLU A 25 -7.40 -7.03 9.56
CA GLU A 25 -7.78 -8.38 9.17
C GLU A 25 -9.00 -8.36 8.26
N ASN A 26 -8.87 -8.91 7.06
CA ASN A 26 -9.96 -8.98 6.08
C ASN A 26 -10.56 -7.61 5.73
N CYS A 27 -9.76 -6.54 5.73
CA CYS A 27 -10.19 -5.17 5.45
C CYS A 27 -9.95 -4.77 3.99
N THR A 28 -10.67 -3.74 3.53
CA THR A 28 -10.37 -3.03 2.27
C THR A 28 -9.66 -1.72 2.60
N LEU A 29 -8.39 -1.61 2.25
CA LEU A 29 -7.54 -0.46 2.54
C LEU A 29 -7.49 0.45 1.31
N VAL A 30 -8.07 1.64 1.41
CA VAL A 30 -8.23 2.58 0.29
C VAL A 30 -7.18 3.68 0.35
N PHE A 31 -6.41 3.84 -0.71
CA PHE A 31 -5.49 4.98 -0.89
C PHE A 31 -5.90 5.82 -2.10
N LYS A 32 -6.24 7.08 -1.86
CA LYS A 32 -6.77 8.02 -2.87
C LYS A 32 -5.70 8.87 -3.55
N GLY A 33 -4.47 8.82 -3.05
CA GLY A 33 -3.31 9.55 -3.61
C GLY A 33 -3.05 10.91 -2.96
N GLY A 34 -3.49 11.09 -1.72
CA GLY A 34 -3.04 12.12 -0.79
C GLY A 34 -1.72 11.77 -0.12
N ARG A 35 -1.50 12.24 1.12
CA ARG A 35 -0.28 11.92 1.88
C ARG A 35 -0.29 10.43 2.27
N PRO A 36 0.80 9.68 2.06
CA PRO A 36 0.91 8.30 2.51
C PRO A 36 0.64 8.14 4.02
N PRO A 37 0.04 7.01 4.45
CA PRO A 37 -0.15 6.74 5.87
C PRO A 37 1.19 6.53 6.59
N GLU A 38 1.22 6.86 7.87
CA GLU A 38 2.30 6.46 8.78
C GLU A 38 1.92 5.13 9.45
N LEU A 39 2.72 4.09 9.24
CA LEU A 39 2.49 2.74 9.77
C LEU A 39 3.63 2.34 10.71
N THR A 40 3.32 2.09 11.98
CA THR A 40 4.28 1.66 13.00
C THR A 40 3.76 0.41 13.71
N ASP A 41 4.50 -0.70 13.69
CA ASP A 41 4.07 -1.96 14.32
C ASP A 41 2.65 -2.40 13.89
N VAL A 42 2.37 -2.27 12.60
CA VAL A 42 1.09 -2.65 11.99
C VAL A 42 1.21 -4.00 11.28
N THR A 43 0.28 -4.91 11.56
CA THR A 43 0.12 -6.16 10.80
C THR A 43 -1.07 -6.03 9.85
N ILE A 44 -0.90 -6.51 8.61
CA ILE A 44 -1.96 -6.50 7.59
C ILE A 44 -2.15 -7.95 7.13
N SER A 45 -3.34 -8.52 7.36
CA SER A 45 -3.66 -9.90 7.03
C SER A 45 -4.95 -9.97 6.22
N GLU A 46 -4.93 -10.72 5.12
CA GLU A 46 -6.11 -10.97 4.27
C GLU A 46 -6.83 -9.68 3.78
N CYS A 47 -6.12 -8.56 3.69
CA CYS A 47 -6.70 -7.29 3.26
C CYS A 47 -6.53 -7.07 1.76
N GLU A 48 -7.48 -6.37 1.15
CA GLU A 48 -7.41 -5.86 -0.22
C GLU A 48 -6.92 -4.40 -0.21
N PHE A 49 -6.03 -4.05 -1.14
CA PHE A 49 -5.63 -2.67 -1.37
C PHE A 49 -6.34 -2.11 -2.59
N VAL A 50 -7.06 -0.99 -2.40
CA VAL A 50 -7.78 -0.30 -3.48
C VAL A 50 -7.16 1.07 -3.68
N PHE A 51 -6.73 1.32 -4.92
CA PHE A 51 -6.26 2.64 -5.33
C PHE A 51 -7.40 3.41 -5.98
N GLU A 52 -7.66 4.60 -5.47
CA GLU A 52 -8.68 5.51 -5.98
C GLU A 52 -8.05 6.88 -6.32
N GLY A 53 -8.83 7.79 -6.89
CA GLY A 53 -8.40 9.17 -7.12
C GLY A 53 -7.11 9.30 -7.92
N SER A 54 -6.21 10.16 -7.44
CA SER A 54 -4.90 10.39 -8.10
C SER A 54 -3.98 9.17 -8.01
N ALA A 55 -4.14 8.31 -7.01
CA ALA A 55 -3.37 7.06 -6.93
C ALA A 55 -3.79 6.09 -8.05
N MET A 56 -5.09 5.97 -8.34
CA MET A 56 -5.57 5.15 -9.46
C MET A 56 -4.98 5.61 -10.79
N ASN A 57 -4.92 6.93 -11.03
CA ASN A 57 -4.31 7.48 -12.26
C ASN A 57 -2.84 7.07 -12.41
N THR A 58 -2.10 7.06 -11.30
CA THR A 58 -0.69 6.61 -11.29
C THR A 58 -0.59 5.12 -11.65
N VAL A 59 -1.44 4.27 -11.07
CA VAL A 59 -1.47 2.83 -11.37
C VAL A 59 -1.81 2.61 -12.85
N GLN A 60 -2.82 3.31 -13.38
CA GLN A 60 -3.20 3.22 -14.80
C GLN A 60 -2.05 3.65 -15.72
N MET A 61 -1.35 4.75 -15.39
CA MET A 61 -0.17 5.19 -16.13
C MET A 61 0.91 4.10 -16.13
N MET A 62 1.20 3.50 -14.98
CA MET A 62 2.19 2.42 -14.88
C MET A 62 1.81 1.20 -15.71
N GLN A 63 0.52 0.82 -15.73
CA GLN A 63 0.01 -0.27 -16.56
C GLN A 63 0.18 0.03 -18.06
N LEU A 64 -0.15 1.26 -18.48
CA LEU A 64 0.04 1.67 -19.88
C LEU A 64 1.50 1.60 -20.31
N ILE A 65 2.42 2.02 -19.43
CA ILE A 65 3.86 1.92 -19.70
C ILE A 65 4.29 0.45 -19.78
N ALA A 66 3.89 -0.37 -18.82
CA ALA A 66 4.25 -1.79 -18.75
C ALA A 66 3.74 -2.60 -19.95
N HIS A 67 2.58 -2.25 -20.49
CA HIS A 67 1.99 -2.95 -21.65
C HIS A 67 2.37 -2.32 -23.00
N GLY A 68 2.89 -1.09 -23.03
CA GLY A 68 3.17 -0.34 -24.26
C GLY A 68 4.65 -0.18 -24.62
N GLY A 69 5.58 -0.48 -23.71
CA GLY A 69 7.02 -0.25 -23.91
C GLY A 69 7.83 -1.53 -24.08
N ASP A 70 8.66 -1.59 -25.11
CA ASP A 70 9.64 -2.67 -25.38
C ASP A 70 10.91 -2.57 -24.49
N GLY A 71 10.80 -1.86 -23.35
CA GLY A 71 11.93 -1.49 -22.50
C GLY A 71 11.56 -1.42 -21.02
N ALA A 72 12.57 -1.61 -20.16
CA ALA A 72 12.39 -1.66 -18.71
C ALA A 72 11.88 -0.32 -18.15
N LEU A 73 10.78 -0.37 -17.38
CA LEU A 73 10.29 0.77 -16.61
C LEU A 73 11.21 1.01 -15.41
N VAL A 74 11.81 2.21 -15.34
CA VAL A 74 12.60 2.65 -14.20
C VAL A 74 11.80 3.66 -13.40
N VAL A 75 11.31 3.27 -12.21
CA VAL A 75 10.64 4.18 -11.27
C VAL A 75 11.66 4.65 -10.24
N ASN A 76 12.14 5.89 -10.38
CA ASN A 76 12.98 6.53 -9.38
C ASN A 76 12.12 7.36 -8.42
N GLY A 77 11.75 6.76 -7.30
CA GLY A 77 11.06 7.41 -6.19
C GLY A 77 11.58 6.87 -4.86
N MET A 78 11.46 7.64 -3.79
CA MET A 78 11.84 7.22 -2.44
C MET A 78 10.83 6.20 -1.90
N LEU A 79 10.83 5.01 -2.50
CA LEU A 79 10.30 3.81 -1.90
C LEU A 79 11.42 3.26 -1.00
N ASP A 80 11.58 3.83 0.20
CA ASP A 80 12.48 3.29 1.24
C ASP A 80 11.88 1.99 1.80
N LEU A 81 11.70 1.01 0.92
CA LEU A 81 11.34 -0.36 1.25
C LEU A 81 12.56 -1.01 1.89
N LYS A 82 12.84 -0.64 3.14
CA LYS A 82 13.86 -1.32 3.96
C LYS A 82 13.49 -2.79 4.08
N GLY A 83 14.11 -3.63 3.25
CA GLY A 83 13.99 -5.08 3.35
C GLY A 83 13.39 -5.82 2.16
N TRP A 84 13.17 -5.19 0.99
CA TRP A 84 12.87 -5.95 -0.22
C TRP A 84 14.11 -6.72 -0.68
N LYS A 85 14.25 -7.97 -0.22
CA LYS A 85 15.19 -8.91 -0.83
C LYS A 85 14.59 -9.33 -2.17
N GLU A 86 15.29 -9.01 -3.25
CA GLU A 86 15.03 -9.63 -4.55
C GLU A 86 14.97 -11.14 -4.36
N GLY A 87 13.79 -11.72 -4.60
CA GLY A 87 13.68 -13.15 -4.78
C GLY A 87 14.41 -13.49 -6.07
N ASN A 88 15.47 -14.29 -5.97
CA ASN A 88 16.17 -14.86 -7.11
C ASN A 88 15.17 -15.40 -8.15
N VAL A 89 15.22 -14.84 -9.35
CA VAL A 89 14.85 -15.51 -10.59
C VAL A 89 16.11 -15.84 -11.36
#